data_AF-F3GQI5-F1
#
_entry.id   AF-F3GQI5-F1
#
_cell.length_a   1.000
_cell.length_b   1.000
_cell.length_c   1.000
_cell.angle_alpha   90.00
_cell.angle_beta   90.00
_cell.angle_gamma   90.00
#
_symmetry.space_group_name_H-M   'P 1'
#
loop_
_entity.id
_entity.type
_entity.pdbx_description
1 polymer ?
#
loop_
_entity_poly.entity_id
_entity_poly.type
_entity_poly.pdbx_seq_one_letter_code
_entity_poly.pdbx_strand_id
1 'polypeptide(L)' 'MVDHGGFAQAAEALHRSQSSVSYTVARMQEQLGVPLLRIDGRKAVLTEAG' A
#
# COMPACT_ATOMS: atom_id res chain seq x y z
N MET A 1 2.12 12.88 4.14
CA MET A 1 1.13 12.28 5.06
C MET A 1 0.16 11.53 4.16
N VAL A 2 0.30 10.21 4.05
CA VAL A 2 -0.68 9.36 3.35
C VAL A 2 -1.87 9.21 4.28
N ASP A 3 -2.56 10.33 4.42
CA ASP A 3 -3.68 10.50 5.32
C ASP A 3 -4.89 9.75 4.75
N HIS A 4 -5.19 8.62 5.40
CA HIS A 4 -6.54 8.27 5.85
C HIS A 4 -7.28 7.03 5.31
N GLY A 5 -6.67 6.06 4.58
CA GLY A 5 -7.51 4.87 4.29
C GLY A 5 -6.97 3.62 3.62
N GLY A 6 -5.65 3.41 3.64
CA GLY A 6 -5.08 2.15 3.15
C GLY A 6 -5.41 1.88 1.67
N PHE A 7 -5.30 0.62 1.25
CA PHE A 7 -5.38 0.24 -0.16
C PHE A 7 -6.71 0.58 -0.85
N ALA A 8 -7.82 0.60 -0.12
CA ALA A 8 -9.13 0.86 -0.71
C ALA A 8 -9.26 2.33 -1.15
N GLN A 9 -8.87 3.27 -0.29
CA GLN A 9 -8.86 4.69 -0.67
C GLN A 9 -7.79 5.00 -1.71
N ALA A 10 -6.61 4.38 -1.62
CA ALA A 10 -5.59 4.52 -2.66
C ALA A 10 -6.08 4.00 -4.02
N ALA A 11 -6.85 2.91 -4.02
CA ALA A 11 -7.44 2.34 -5.22
C ALA A 11 -8.52 3.24 -5.83
N GLU A 12 -9.38 3.84 -5.01
CA GLU A 12 -10.33 4.85 -5.48
C GLU A 12 -9.62 6.07 -6.08
N ALA A 13 -8.62 6.61 -5.39
CA ALA A 13 -7.85 7.76 -5.86
C ALA A 13 -7.09 7.48 -7.17
N LEU A 14 -6.61 6.25 -7.35
CA LEU A 14 -5.88 5.82 -8.54
C LEU A 14 -6.79 5.29 -9.66
N HIS A 15 -8.11 5.25 -9.46
CA HIS A 15 -9.06 4.60 -10.38
C HIS A 15 -8.67 3.15 -10.71
N ARG A 16 -8.16 2.41 -9.72
CA ARG A 16 -7.75 1.00 -9.82
C ARG A 16 -8.56 0.16 -8.84
N SER A 17 -8.52 -1.16 -9.01
CA SER A 17 -9.04 -2.06 -7.97
C SER A 17 -8.08 -2.12 -6.78
N GLN A 18 -8.62 -2.33 -5.58
CA GLN A 18 -7.83 -2.56 -4.36
C GLN A 18 -6.82 -3.70 -4.54
N SER A 19 -7.23 -4.79 -5.21
CA SER A 19 -6.37 -5.93 -5.53
C SER A 19 -5.22 -5.56 -6.47
N SER A 20 -5.44 -4.70 -7.46
CA SER A 20 -4.39 -4.21 -8.36
C SER A 20 -3.37 -3.35 -7.60
N VAL A 21 -3.83 -2.48 -6.70
CA VAL A 21 -2.93 -1.64 -5.89
C VAL A 21 -2.10 -2.51 -4.95
N SER A 22 -2.71 -3.47 -4.25
CA SER A 22 -1.97 -4.41 -3.40
C SER A 22 -0.93 -5.22 -4.18
N TYR A 23 -1.26 -5.70 -5.37
CA TYR A 23 -0.32 -6.44 -6.21
C TYR A 23 0.87 -5.58 -6.65
N THR A 24 0.62 -4.34 -7.08
CA THR A 24 1.67 -3.40 -7.46
C THR A 24 2.60 -3.09 -6.30
N VAL A 25 2.05 -2.83 -5.10
CA VAL A 25 2.88 -2.56 -3.92
C VAL A 25 3.67 -3.80 -3.52
N ALA A 26 3.08 -4.99 -3.55
CA ALA A 26 3.81 -6.24 -3.26
C ALA A 26 5.00 -6.43 -4.19
N ARG A 27 4.84 -6.20 -5.50
CA ARG A 27 5.95 -6.23 -6.47
C ARG A 27 7.02 -5.18 -6.18
N MET A 28 6.64 -3.97 -5.80
CA MET A 28 7.61 -2.92 -5.46
C MET A 28 8.43 -3.30 -4.23
N GLN A 29 7.80 -3.86 -3.20
CA GLN A 29 8.50 -4.37 -2.01
C GLN A 29 9.51 -5.47 -2.35
N GLU A 30 9.12 -6.39 -3.23
CA GLU A 30 9.99 -7.48 -3.69
C GLU A 30 11.18 -6.95 -4.48
N GLN A 31 10.98 -5.94 -5.33
CA GLN A 31 12.04 -5.31 -6.11
C GLN A 31 13.01 -4.48 -5.26
N LEU A 32 12.50 -3.78 -4.25
CA LEU A 32 13.31 -2.94 -3.36
C LEU A 32 13.94 -3.74 -2.22
N GLY A 33 13.48 -4.96 -1.96
CA GLY A 33 13.91 -5.79 -0.84
C GLY A 33 13.52 -5.22 0.53
N VAL A 34 12.61 -4.24 0.56
CA VAL A 34 12.15 -3.58 1.79
C VAL A 34 10.63 -3.57 1.85
N PRO A 35 10.05 -3.80 3.05
CA PRO A 35 8.62 -3.64 3.24
C PRO A 35 8.28 -2.15 3.14
N LEU A 36 7.45 -1.80 2.17
CA LEU A 36 6.86 -0.47 1.98
C LEU A 36 5.62 -0.30 2.85
N LEU A 37 5.08 -1.41 3.38
CA LEU A 37 3.89 -1.44 4.22
C LEU A 37 4.14 -2.26 5.47
N ARG A 38 3.60 -1.77 6.59
CA ARG A 38 3.48 -2.49 7.85
C ARG A 38 2.00 -2.75 8.13
N ILE A 39 1.68 -3.96 8.55
CA ILE A 39 0.33 -4.27 9.05
C ILE A 39 0.24 -3.74 10.49
N ASP A 40 -0.70 -2.82 10.71
CA ASP A 40 -1.08 -2.33 12.03
C ASP A 40 -2.53 -2.73 12.31
N GLY A 41 -2.70 -3.81 13.08
CA GLY A 41 -3.98 -4.46 13.31
C GLY A 41 -4.60 -4.99 11.99
N ARG A 42 -5.71 -4.38 11.55
CA ARG A 42 -6.41 -4.75 10.29
C ARG A 42 -6.11 -3.78 9.14
N LYS A 43 -5.24 -2.80 9.33
CA LYS A 43 -4.92 -1.77 8.33
C LYS A 43 -3.48 -1.92 7.87
N ALA A 44 -3.25 -1.77 6.56
CA ALA A 44 -1.90 -1.61 6.02
C ALA A 44 -1.53 -0.12 6.08
N VAL A 45 -0.38 0.18 6.66
CA VAL A 45 0.17 1.53 6.83
C VAL A 45 1.51 1.59 6.11
N LEU A 46 1.83 2.69 5.44
CA LEU A 46 3.14 2.87 4.80
C LEU A 46 4.25 2.89 5.86
N THR A 47 5.36 2.22 5.56
CA THR A 47 6.60 2.34 6.33
C THR A 47 7.27 3.67 5.96
N GLU A 48 8.27 4.11 6.72
CA GLU A 48 9.08 5.32 6.44
C GLU A 48 9.66 5.38 5.01
N ALA A 49 9.69 4.25 4.30
CA ALA A 49 10.14 4.15 2.91
C ALA A 49 9.04 4.43 1.86
N GLY A 50 7.80 4.72 2.25
CA GLY A 50 6.65 4.96 1.35
C GLY A 50 5.74 6.09 1.80
#